data_AF-A0A9P3LDJ5-F1
#
_entry.id   AF-A0A9P3LDJ5-F1
#
_cell.length_a   1.000
_cell.length_b   1.000
_cell.length_c   1.000
_cell.angle_alpha   90.00
_cell.angle_beta   90.00
_cell.angle_gamma   90.00
#
_symmetry.space_group_name_H-M   'P 1'
#
loop_
_entity.id
_entity.type
_entity.pdbx_description
1 polymer ?
#
loop_
_entity_poly.entity_id
_entity_poly.type
_entity_poly.pdbx_seq_one_letter_code
_entity_poly.pdbx_strand_id
1 'polypeptide(L)'
;MSSSDDPGLPTIAWTRPAEDDLEQLPDDPRYEGDKKGWHERLVRSFAREHVPEADKARIRKPAHSGGQNPREPEHITVTFKVGNRDIRIEHVYTGWS
;
A
#
# COMPACT_ATOMS: atom_id res chain seq x y z
N MET A 1 15.04 16.43 2.41
CA MET A 1 15.71 15.23 2.95
C MET A 1 14.65 14.41 3.65
N SER A 2 14.06 13.42 2.97
CA SER A 2 13.05 12.54 3.59
C SER A 2 13.73 11.22 3.92
N SER A 3 13.94 11.00 5.21
CA SER A 3 14.55 9.79 5.77
C SER A 3 13.63 8.60 5.53
N SER A 4 14.04 7.71 4.63
CA SER A 4 13.33 6.47 4.28
C SER A 4 13.68 5.28 5.19
N ASP A 5 14.44 5.49 6.26
CA ASP A 5 14.96 4.43 7.11
C ASP A 5 14.42 4.59 8.54
N ASP A 6 13.13 4.30 8.73
CA ASP A 6 12.60 3.98 10.07
C ASP A 6 12.88 2.48 10.30
N PRO A 7 13.88 2.12 11.12
CA PRO A 7 14.31 0.72 11.28
C PRO A 7 13.15 -0.11 11.83
N GLY A 8 12.63 -1.01 10.99
CA GLY A 8 11.51 -1.90 11.32
C GLY A 8 10.28 -1.76 10.43
N LEU A 9 10.22 -0.77 9.53
CA LEU A 9 9.16 -0.70 8.53
C LEU A 9 9.55 -1.42 7.23
N PRO A 10 8.59 -2.08 6.55
CA PRO A 10 8.89 -2.75 5.30
C PRO A 10 9.28 -1.77 4.21
N THR A 11 10.24 -2.18 3.37
CA THR A 11 10.50 -1.47 2.11
C THR A 11 9.30 -1.65 1.19
N ILE A 12 8.79 -0.55 0.63
CA ILE A 12 7.66 -0.60 -0.29
C ILE A 12 8.15 -0.80 -1.72
N ALA A 13 7.54 -1.75 -2.43
CA ALA A 13 7.77 -1.98 -3.84
C ALA A 13 6.44 -1.99 -4.59
N TRP A 14 6.44 -1.45 -5.80
CA TRP A 14 5.28 -1.47 -6.68
C TRP A 14 5.47 -2.50 -7.77
N THR A 15 4.40 -3.19 -8.17
CA THR A 15 4.40 -3.92 -9.44
C THR A 15 4.12 -2.95 -10.58
N ARG A 16 4.68 -3.19 -11.78
CA ARG A 16 4.44 -2.35 -12.96
C ARG A 16 2.94 -2.04 -13.20
N PRO A 17 2.01 -3.04 -13.19
CA PRO A 17 0.59 -2.73 -13.33
C PRO A 17 0.04 -1.79 -12.25
N ALA A 18 0.56 -1.87 -11.02
CA ALA A 18 0.13 -0.98 -9.95
C ALA A 18 0.67 0.45 -10.13
N GLU A 19 1.83 0.62 -10.79
CA GLU A 19 2.33 1.95 -11.17
C GLU A 19 1.48 2.52 -12.30
N ASP A 20 1.15 1.72 -13.31
CA ASP A 20 0.27 2.11 -14.42
C ASP A 20 -1.14 2.52 -13.92
N ASP A 21 -1.68 1.77 -12.94
CA ASP A 21 -2.97 2.08 -12.31
C ASP A 21 -2.88 3.35 -11.44
N LEU A 22 -1.76 3.57 -10.75
CA LEU A 22 -1.54 4.74 -9.89
C LEU A 22 -1.54 6.04 -10.70
N GLU A 23 -0.95 6.01 -11.90
CA GLU A 23 -0.95 7.13 -12.84
C GLU A 23 -2.36 7.49 -13.33
N GLN A 24 -3.24 6.50 -13.46
CA GLN A 24 -4.61 6.68 -13.92
C GLN A 24 -5.58 7.10 -12.82
N LEU A 25 -5.18 7.04 -11.54
CA LEU A 25 -6.03 7.48 -10.45
C LEU A 25 -6.36 8.97 -10.60
N PRO A 26 -7.62 9.38 -10.35
CA PRO A 26 -7.98 10.79 -10.34
C PRO A 26 -7.18 11.52 -9.26
N ASP A 27 -7.02 12.83 -9.42
CA ASP A 27 -6.53 13.66 -8.32
C ASP A 27 -7.58 13.67 -7.20
N ASP A 28 -7.13 13.43 -5.98
CA ASP A 28 -7.94 13.45 -4.77
C ASP A 28 -7.19 14.26 -3.71
N PRO A 29 -7.86 15.21 -3.01
CA PRO A 29 -7.25 16.00 -1.95
C PRO A 29 -6.53 15.16 -0.89
N ARG A 30 -6.97 13.92 -0.61
CA ARG A 30 -6.35 13.02 0.35
C ARG A 30 -4.90 12.68 0.02
N TYR A 31 -4.53 12.73 -1.26
CA TYR A 31 -3.16 12.44 -1.68
C TYR A 31 -2.20 13.59 -1.40
N GLU A 32 -2.70 14.80 -1.13
CA GLU A 32 -1.89 15.99 -0.86
C GLU A 32 -0.86 16.27 -1.97
N GLY A 33 -1.20 15.94 -3.23
CA GLY A 33 -0.31 16.06 -4.39
C GLY A 33 0.73 14.95 -4.54
N ASP A 34 0.78 13.97 -3.63
CA ASP A 34 1.69 12.83 -3.65
C ASP A 34 0.93 11.49 -3.51
N LYS A 35 0.35 11.05 -4.64
CA LYS A 35 -0.39 9.78 -4.73
C LYS A 35 0.46 8.61 -4.23
N LYS A 36 1.70 8.51 -4.72
CA LYS A 36 2.58 7.37 -4.40
C LYS A 36 2.90 7.36 -2.91
N GLY A 37 3.38 8.46 -2.36
CA GLY A 37 3.75 8.54 -0.95
C GLY A 37 2.55 8.38 -0.01
N TRP A 38 1.34 8.83 -0.38
CA TRP A 38 0.14 8.57 0.41
C TRP A 38 -0.12 7.06 0.58
N HIS A 39 -0.06 6.29 -0.52
CA HIS A 39 -0.24 4.83 -0.46
C HIS A 39 0.86 4.18 0.37
N GLU A 40 2.12 4.59 0.17
CA GLU A 40 3.24 4.01 0.91
C GLU A 40 3.15 4.30 2.42
N ARG A 41 2.74 5.50 2.82
CA ARG A 41 2.51 5.85 4.23
C ARG A 41 1.42 4.99 4.86
N LEU A 42 0.31 4.80 4.15
CA LEU A 42 -0.81 3.97 4.63
C LEU A 42 -0.38 2.51 4.83
N VAL A 43 0.32 1.94 3.85
CA VAL A 43 0.81 0.56 3.91
C VAL A 43 1.84 0.38 5.02
N ARG A 44 2.75 1.34 5.23
CA ARG A 44 3.72 1.30 6.34
C ARG A 44 3.02 1.40 7.70
N SER A 45 2.00 2.25 7.84
CA SER A 45 1.20 2.36 9.07
C SER A 45 0.53 1.03 9.41
N PHE A 46 -0.19 0.44 8.45
CA PHE A 46 -0.82 -0.87 8.61
C PHE A 46 0.19 -1.96 8.96
N ALA A 47 1.34 -2.01 8.27
CA ALA A 47 2.36 -3.02 8.50
C ALA A 47 2.93 -2.96 9.91
N ARG A 48 3.14 -1.74 10.45
CA ARG A 48 3.65 -1.55 11.81
C ARG A 48 2.77 -2.24 12.86
N GLU A 49 1.47 -2.22 12.67
CA GLU A 49 0.50 -2.75 13.66
C GLU A 49 0.13 -4.21 13.42
N HIS A 50 0.03 -4.63 12.15
CA HIS A 50 -0.55 -5.92 11.80
C HIS A 50 0.42 -6.94 11.22
N VAL A 51 1.53 -6.48 10.65
CA VAL A 51 2.53 -7.34 10.01
C VAL A 51 3.95 -6.85 10.37
N PRO A 52 4.27 -6.67 11.67
CA PRO A 52 5.55 -6.08 12.10
C PRO A 52 6.77 -6.92 11.70
N GLU A 53 6.57 -8.20 11.39
CA GLU A 53 7.62 -9.09 10.90
C GLU A 53 8.01 -8.84 9.43
N ALA A 54 7.21 -8.09 8.66
CA ALA A 54 7.45 -7.88 7.23
C ALA A 54 8.65 -6.95 6.98
N ASP A 55 9.59 -7.39 6.15
CA ASP A 55 10.71 -6.55 5.67
C ASP A 55 10.41 -5.89 4.32
N LYS A 56 9.36 -6.36 3.63
CA LYS A 56 8.94 -5.83 2.34
C LYS A 56 7.43 -5.91 2.16
N ALA A 57 6.86 -4.86 1.56
CA ALA A 57 5.47 -4.80 1.16
C ALA A 57 5.39 -4.49 -0.33
N ARG A 58 4.79 -5.39 -1.11
CA ARG A 58 4.61 -5.23 -2.55
C ARG A 58 3.18 -4.81 -2.85
N ILE A 59 2.98 -3.55 -3.22
CA ILE A 59 1.69 -3.03 -3.68
C ILE A 59 1.39 -3.64 -5.05
N ARG A 60 0.25 -4.33 -5.12
CA ARG A 60 -0.26 -5.03 -6.32
C ARG A 60 -1.33 -4.24 -7.04
N LYS A 61 -2.07 -3.41 -6.30
CA LYS A 61 -3.04 -2.45 -6.80
C LYS A 61 -3.04 -1.24 -5.87
N PRO A 62 -3.10 -0.01 -6.40
CA PRO A 62 -3.35 1.19 -5.61
C PRO A 62 -4.77 1.16 -5.02
N ALA A 63 -5.20 2.25 -4.36
CA ALA A 63 -6.54 2.40 -3.84
C ALA A 63 -7.60 2.14 -4.92
N HIS A 64 -8.49 1.20 -4.67
CA HIS A 64 -9.57 0.84 -5.58
C HIS A 64 -10.75 0.25 -4.81
N SER A 65 -11.96 0.41 -5.37
CA SER A 65 -13.14 -0.34 -4.94
C SER A 65 -13.03 -1.79 -5.42
N GLY A 66 -13.56 -2.73 -4.64
CA GLY A 66 -13.49 -4.17 -4.94
C GLY A 66 -14.25 -4.57 -6.20
N GLY A 67 -13.60 -4.46 -7.37
CA GLY A 67 -14.03 -4.96 -8.67
C GLY A 67 -15.56 -5.06 -8.89
N GLN A 68 -16.09 -6.27 -8.80
CA GLN A 68 -17.51 -6.58 -9.06
C GLN A 68 -18.43 -6.45 -7.82
N ASN A 69 -17.87 -6.23 -6.63
CA ASN A 69 -18.63 -6.04 -5.41
C ASN A 69 -18.63 -4.54 -5.02
N PRO A 70 -19.67 -3.78 -5.39
CA PRO A 70 -19.75 -2.36 -5.08
C PRO A 70 -19.86 -2.05 -3.58
N ARG A 71 -19.99 -3.08 -2.72
CA ARG A 71 -20.02 -2.92 -1.26
C ARG A 71 -18.67 -3.13 -0.60
N GLU A 72 -17.66 -3.60 -1.33
CA GLU A 72 -16.32 -3.75 -0.76
C GLU A 72 -15.72 -2.34 -0.55
N PRO A 73 -15.32 -2.00 0.69
CA PRO A 73 -14.71 -0.70 0.95
C PRO A 73 -13.42 -0.54 0.15
N GLU A 74 -13.10 0.70 -0.19
CA GLU A 74 -11.90 1.02 -0.94
C GLU A 74 -10.63 0.63 -0.18
N HIS A 75 -9.69 -0.01 -0.87
CA HIS A 75 -8.47 -0.54 -0.27
C HIS A 75 -7.31 -0.61 -1.26
N ILE A 76 -6.12 -0.81 -0.72
CA ILE A 76 -4.88 -1.12 -1.44
C ILE A 76 -4.64 -2.62 -1.33
N THR A 77 -4.38 -3.32 -2.43
CA THR A 77 -3.97 -4.73 -2.37
C THR A 77 -2.46 -4.82 -2.21
N VAL A 78 -2.00 -5.46 -1.13
CA VAL A 78 -0.58 -5.56 -0.78
C VAL A 78 -0.20 -7.00 -0.47
N THR A 79 0.98 -7.42 -0.95
CA THR A 79 1.62 -8.66 -0.51
C THR A 79 2.78 -8.34 0.44
N PHE A 80 2.69 -8.78 1.69
CA PHE A 80 3.76 -8.66 2.68
C PHE A 80 4.71 -9.86 2.62
N LYS A 81 6.00 -9.59 2.84
CA LYS A 81 7.10 -10.54 2.67
C LYS A 81 8.10 -10.48 3.82
N VAL A 82 8.78 -11.60 4.02
CA VAL A 82 10.03 -11.73 4.78
C VAL A 82 11.06 -12.37 3.87
N GLY A 83 12.09 -11.61 3.51
CA GLY A 83 13.02 -11.93 2.44
C GLY A 83 12.29 -12.14 1.12
N ASN A 84 12.41 -13.35 0.57
CA ASN A 84 11.75 -13.72 -0.69
C ASN A 84 10.39 -14.42 -0.50
N ARG A 85 10.00 -14.74 0.73
CA ARG A 85 8.78 -15.49 1.03
C ARG A 85 7.60 -14.55 1.25
N ASP A 86 6.48 -14.86 0.60
CA ASP A 86 5.19 -14.23 0.89
C ASP A 86 4.67 -14.74 2.24
N ILE A 87 4.24 -13.81 3.10
CA ILE A 87 3.70 -14.14 4.41
C ILE A 87 2.21 -13.81 4.54
N ARG A 88 1.75 -12.72 3.89
CA ARG A 88 0.34 -12.29 3.90
C ARG A 88 -0.01 -11.54 2.62
N ILE A 89 -1.29 -11.61 2.24
CA ILE A 89 -1.90 -10.74 1.22
C ILE A 89 -3.05 -10.03 1.93
N GLU A 90 -3.02 -8.70 1.92
CA GLU A 90 -3.94 -7.88 2.71
C GLU A 90 -4.61 -6.81 1.83
N HIS A 91 -5.83 -6.47 2.21
CA HIS A 91 -6.56 -5.30 1.74
C HIS A 91 -6.38 -4.19 2.78
N VAL A 92 -5.46 -3.26 2.52
CA VAL A 92 -5.22 -2.11 3.40
C VAL A 92 -6.25 -1.03 3.06
N TYR A 93 -7.31 -0.94 3.86
CA TYR A 93 -8.43 -0.03 3.62
C TYR A 93 -8.01 1.44 3.70
N THR A 94 -8.56 2.28 2.82
CA THR A 94 -8.16 3.70 2.70
C THR A 94 -8.61 4.58 3.87
N GLY A 95 -9.56 4.09 4.68
CA GLY A 95 -9.95 4.67 5.96
C GLY A 95 -9.08 4.23 7.15
N TRP A 96 -7.99 3.52 6.91
CA TRP A 96 -7.02 3.15 7.94
C TRP A 96 -6.31 4.40 8.48
N SER A 97 -6.36 4.61 9.80
CA SER A 97 -5.77 5.79 10.46
C SER A 97 -4.94 5.38 11.66
#